data_AF-A0A957CRB9-F1
#
_entry.id   AF-A0A957CRB9-F1
#
_cell.length_a   1.000
_cell.length_b   1.000
_cell.length_c   1.000
_cell.angle_alpha   90.00
_cell.angle_beta   90.00
_cell.angle_gamma   90.00
#
_symmetry.space_group_name_H-M   'P 1'
#
loop_
_entity.id
_entity.type
_entity.pdbx_description
1 polymer ?
#
loop_
_entity_poly.entity_id
_entity_poly.type
_entity_poly.pdbx_seq_one_letter_code
_entity_poly.pdbx_strand_id
1 'polypeptide(L)'
;VLNNLTQLFRATPQGSAFVNTYFTHDFELAHILINDPLLAWDAFRTMENLMPGLAAFTQGRGSQVVIDQASMEQALDIWQRVAAQAGPNLTAVIDQYLTDSHNLQDYVGLTYDEWAATLGVQPPAQQQIFLPMIVR
;
A
#
# COMPACT_ATOMS: atom_id res chain seq x y z
N VAL A 1 12.75 -5.70 -0.96
CA VAL A 1 11.45 -5.21 -1.48
C VAL A 1 10.89 -4.08 -0.62
N LEU A 2 10.71 -4.26 0.70
CA LEU A 2 10.16 -3.22 1.61
C LEU A 2 10.92 -1.88 1.56
N ASN A 3 12.26 -1.86 1.64
CA ASN A 3 13.03 -0.61 1.52
C ASN A 3 12.83 0.12 0.17
N ASN A 4 12.64 -0.63 -0.93
CA ASN A 4 12.36 -0.03 -2.24
C ASN A 4 10.93 0.52 -2.30
N LEU A 5 9.95 -0.18 -1.71
CA LEU A 5 8.58 0.32 -1.62
C LEU A 5 8.50 1.58 -0.79
N THR A 6 9.15 1.66 0.37
CA THR A 6 9.18 2.88 1.18
C THR A 6 9.78 4.05 0.41
N GLN A 7 10.84 3.84 -0.38
CA GLN A 7 11.43 4.88 -1.23
C GLN A 7 10.47 5.32 -2.34
N LEU A 8 9.82 4.36 -3.02
CA LEU A 8 8.86 4.64 -4.09
C LEU A 8 7.63 5.39 -3.59
N PHE A 9 7.10 5.02 -2.42
CA PHE A 9 5.97 5.72 -1.79
C PHE A 9 6.37 7.11 -1.31
N ARG A 10 7.55 7.29 -0.70
CA ARG A 10 8.04 8.62 -0.31
C ARG A 10 8.27 9.57 -1.50
N ALA A 11 8.38 9.04 -2.72
CA ALA A 11 8.53 9.86 -3.92
C ALA A 11 7.22 10.54 -4.37
N THR A 12 6.07 10.19 -3.80
CA THR A 12 4.77 10.80 -4.14
C THR A 12 4.12 11.46 -2.93
N PRO A 13 3.31 12.52 -3.11
CA PRO A 13 2.60 13.14 -1.99
C PRO A 13 1.71 12.15 -1.23
N GLN A 14 0.98 11.30 -1.96
CA GLN A 14 0.08 10.29 -1.40
C GLN A 14 0.84 9.20 -0.65
N GLY A 15 1.92 8.67 -1.22
CA GLY A 15 2.72 7.64 -0.56
C GLY A 15 3.51 8.19 0.63
N SER A 16 3.97 9.44 0.56
CA SER A 16 4.60 10.13 1.70
C SER A 16 3.61 10.36 2.83
N ALA A 17 2.37 10.74 2.52
CA ALA A 17 1.30 10.85 3.51
C ALA A 17 1.03 9.50 4.20
N PHE A 18 0.93 8.40 3.44
CA PHE A 18 0.76 7.06 4.01
C PHE A 18 1.91 6.66 4.95
N VAL A 19 3.16 6.88 4.51
CA VAL A 19 4.35 6.60 5.33
C VAL A 19 4.38 7.48 6.58
N ASN A 20 4.02 8.76 6.48
CA ASN A 20 3.98 9.66 7.62
C ASN A 20 2.87 9.27 8.62
N THR A 21 1.70 8.86 8.15
CA THR A 21 0.64 8.31 9.01
C THR A 21 1.16 7.11 9.79
N TYR A 22 1.82 6.16 9.12
CA TYR A 22 2.40 4.99 9.77
C TYR A 22 3.38 5.39 10.89
N PHE A 23 4.32 6.30 10.63
CA PHE A 23 5.27 6.76 11.65
C PHE A 23 4.65 7.65 12.73
N THR A 24 3.55 8.35 12.43
CA THR A 24 2.83 9.18 13.41
C THR A 24 2.08 8.31 14.43
N HIS A 25 1.61 7.14 14.00
CA HIS A 25 0.79 6.22 14.80
C HIS A 25 1.50 4.90 15.12
N ASP A 26 2.83 4.83 15.01
CA ASP A 26 3.58 3.57 15.12
C ASP A 26 3.43 2.90 16.50
N PHE A 27 3.51 3.67 17.59
CA PHE A 27 3.29 3.18 18.95
C PHE A 27 1.86 2.69 19.18
N GLU A 28 0.87 3.40 18.63
CA GLU A 28 -0.54 3.05 18.74
C GLU A 28 -0.84 1.76 17.97
N LEU A 29 -0.38 1.68 16.72
CA LEU A 29 -0.48 0.48 15.90
C LEU A 29 0.24 -0.71 16.56
N ALA A 30 1.45 -0.51 17.08
CA ALA A 30 2.16 -1.56 17.80
C ALA A 30 1.39 -2.02 19.05
N HIS A 31 0.79 -1.11 19.81
CA HIS A 31 -0.01 -1.45 20.97
C HIS A 31 -1.25 -2.28 20.59
N ILE A 32 -1.95 -1.90 19.52
CA ILE A 32 -3.09 -2.66 18.97
C ILE A 32 -2.66 -4.07 18.58
N LEU A 33 -1.60 -4.20 17.78
CA LEU A 33 -1.14 -5.50 17.29
C LEU A 33 -0.57 -6.41 18.40
N ILE A 34 0.03 -5.84 19.45
CA ILE A 34 0.49 -6.60 20.62
C ILE A 34 -0.70 -7.14 21.43
N ASN A 35 -1.78 -6.37 21.55
CA ASN A 35 -2.95 -6.74 22.34
C ASN A 35 -3.94 -7.65 21.58
N ASP A 36 -3.92 -7.63 20.25
CA ASP A 36 -4.69 -8.52 19.37
C ASP A 36 -3.76 -9.39 18.50
N PRO A 37 -3.26 -10.52 19.02
CA PRO A 37 -2.33 -11.38 18.29
C PRO A 37 -2.95 -12.05 17.05
N LEU A 38 -4.29 -12.18 17.00
CA LEU A 38 -4.97 -12.66 15.80
C LEU A 38 -4.93 -11.60 14.71
N LEU A 39 -5.19 -10.33 15.05
CA LEU A 39 -5.05 -9.21 14.10
C LEU A 39 -3.61 -9.09 13.60
N ALA A 40 -2.62 -9.25 14.46
CA ALA A 40 -1.21 -9.26 14.05
C ALA A 40 -0.90 -10.38 13.06
N TRP A 41 -1.44 -11.58 13.31
CA TRP A 41 -1.27 -12.71 12.40
C TRP A 41 -1.95 -12.49 11.05
N ASP A 42 -3.18 -11.98 11.05
CA ASP A 42 -3.93 -11.69 9.84
C ASP A 42 -3.25 -10.57 9.03
N ALA A 43 -2.78 -9.52 9.69
CA ALA A 43 -2.00 -8.45 9.07
C ALA A 43 -0.71 -8.97 8.42
N PHE A 44 0.01 -9.86 9.11
CA PHE A 44 1.19 -10.51 8.55
C PHE A 44 0.85 -11.35 7.31
N ARG A 45 -0.22 -12.16 7.36
CA ARG A 45 -0.66 -12.99 6.24
C ARG A 45 -1.12 -12.18 5.04
N THR A 46 -1.88 -11.12 5.26
CA THR A 46 -2.31 -10.21 4.18
C THR A 46 -1.11 -9.56 3.51
N MET A 47 -0.10 -9.13 4.29
CA MET A 47 1.14 -8.62 3.71
C MET A 47 1.87 -9.71 2.89
N GLU A 48 1.96 -10.93 3.40
CA GLU A 48 2.55 -12.08 2.68
C GLU A 48 1.82 -12.37 1.36
N ASN A 49 0.49 -12.25 1.33
CA ASN A 49 -0.32 -12.44 0.11
C ASN A 49 -0.10 -11.34 -0.93
N LEU A 50 0.12 -10.10 -0.50
CA LEU A 50 0.41 -8.97 -1.39
C LEU A 50 1.86 -8.95 -1.87
N MET A 51 2.78 -9.58 -1.15
CA MET A 51 4.22 -9.55 -1.43
C MET A 51 4.59 -10.00 -2.87
N PRO A 52 4.04 -11.07 -3.44
CA PRO A 52 4.36 -11.48 -4.81
C PRO A 52 4.07 -10.38 -5.84
N GLY A 53 2.94 -9.68 -5.71
CA GLY A 53 2.57 -8.60 -6.62
C GLY A 53 3.45 -7.36 -6.45
N LEU A 54 3.74 -6.98 -5.20
CA LEU A 54 4.70 -5.93 -4.89
C LEU A 54 6.11 -6.26 -5.42
N ALA A 55 6.55 -7.51 -5.30
CA ALA A 55 7.80 -7.96 -5.86
C ALA A 55 7.80 -7.88 -7.40
N ALA A 56 6.71 -8.30 -8.04
CA ALA A 56 6.54 -8.19 -9.49
C ALA A 56 6.63 -6.72 -9.94
N PHE A 57 5.95 -5.81 -9.26
CA PHE A 57 6.05 -4.36 -9.49
C PHE A 57 7.49 -3.85 -9.39
N THR A 58 8.20 -4.14 -8.30
CA THR A 58 9.60 -3.69 -8.14
C THR A 58 10.56 -4.28 -9.17
N GLN A 59 10.18 -5.39 -9.82
CA GLN A 59 10.95 -6.06 -10.87
C GLN A 59 10.49 -5.67 -12.28
N GLY A 60 9.62 -4.67 -12.43
CA GLY A 60 9.11 -4.21 -13.73
C GLY A 60 8.10 -5.17 -14.38
N ARG A 61 7.49 -6.05 -13.59
CA ARG A 61 6.47 -7.02 -14.02
C ARG A 61 5.10 -6.75 -13.36
N GLY A 62 4.86 -5.54 -12.85
CA GLY A 62 3.63 -5.21 -12.11
C GLY A 62 2.36 -5.34 -12.96
N SER A 63 2.46 -5.04 -14.26
CA SER A 63 1.40 -5.26 -15.27
C SER A 63 1.00 -6.73 -15.48
N GLN A 64 1.76 -7.70 -14.95
CA GLN A 64 1.48 -9.13 -15.09
C GLN A 64 0.69 -9.71 -13.90
N VAL A 65 0.55 -8.94 -12.81
CA VAL A 65 -0.11 -9.39 -11.59
C VAL A 65 -1.28 -8.47 -11.32
N VAL A 66 -2.48 -9.05 -11.18
CA VAL A 66 -3.72 -8.34 -10.89
C VAL A 66 -4.02 -8.44 -9.39
N ILE A 67 -4.50 -7.35 -8.81
CA ILE A 67 -5.02 -7.31 -7.45
C ILE A 67 -6.37 -8.02 -7.42
N ASP A 68 -6.46 -9.11 -6.68
CA ASP A 68 -7.69 -9.88 -6.55
C ASP A 68 -8.59 -9.38 -5.42
N GLN A 69 -9.88 -9.76 -5.50
CA GLN A 69 -10.91 -9.40 -4.52
C GLN A 69 -10.57 -9.87 -3.11
N ALA A 70 -10.10 -11.12 -2.96
CA ALA A 70 -9.89 -11.72 -1.64
C ALA A 70 -8.76 -11.02 -0.87
N SER A 71 -7.71 -10.60 -1.58
CA SER A 71 -6.62 -9.81 -1.02
C SER A 71 -7.10 -8.44 -0.49
N MET A 72 -8.00 -7.76 -1.21
CA MET A 72 -8.56 -6.47 -0.77
C MET A 72 -9.57 -6.62 0.36
N GLU A 73 -10.38 -7.69 0.36
CA GLU A 73 -11.28 -8.00 1.47
C GLU A 73 -10.51 -8.28 2.77
N GLN A 74 -9.40 -9.03 2.70
CA GLN A 74 -8.52 -9.27 3.85
C GLN A 74 -7.90 -7.97 4.36
N ALA A 75 -7.43 -7.11 3.46
CA ALA A 75 -6.89 -5.80 3.84
C ALA A 75 -7.95 -4.91 4.49
N LEU A 76 -9.18 -4.91 3.95
CA LEU A 76 -10.31 -4.15 4.50
C LEU A 76 -10.65 -4.60 5.93
N ASP A 77 -10.74 -5.91 6.18
CA ASP A 77 -11.00 -6.46 7.53
C ASP A 77 -9.96 -5.98 8.54
N ILE A 78 -8.68 -6.01 8.17
CA ILE A 78 -7.59 -5.53 9.02
C ILE A 78 -7.76 -4.05 9.35
N TRP A 79 -8.00 -3.20 8.33
CA TRP A 79 -8.18 -1.76 8.55
C TRP A 79 -9.38 -1.47 9.47
N GLN A 80 -10.50 -2.18 9.29
CA GLN A 80 -11.68 -2.04 10.14
C GLN A 80 -11.40 -2.46 11.58
N ARG A 81 -10.69 -3.57 11.79
CA ARG A 81 -10.33 -4.06 13.13
C ARG A 81 -9.31 -3.17 13.83
N VAL A 82 -8.38 -2.57 13.09
CA VAL A 82 -7.48 -1.53 13.62
C VAL A 82 -8.30 -0.30 14.02
N ALA A 83 -9.17 0.20 13.14
CA ALA A 83 -10.00 1.38 13.41
C ALA A 83 -10.90 1.22 14.65
N ALA A 84 -11.40 0.00 14.90
CA ALA A 84 -12.21 -0.32 16.07
C ALA A 84 -11.46 -0.28 17.40
N GLN A 85 -10.12 -0.38 17.38
CA GLN A 85 -9.25 -0.35 18.56
C GLN A 85 -8.43 0.94 18.66
N ALA A 86 -8.37 1.70 17.57
CA ALA A 86 -7.64 2.95 17.45
C ALA A 86 -8.30 4.10 18.24
N GLY A 87 -7.47 5.07 18.60
CA GLY A 87 -7.91 6.38 19.04
C GLY A 87 -8.46 7.22 17.88
N PRO A 88 -9.15 8.33 18.20
CA PRO A 88 -9.97 9.08 17.25
C PRO A 88 -9.19 9.60 16.03
N ASN A 89 -7.91 9.95 16.20
CA ASN A 89 -7.08 10.45 15.10
C ASN A 89 -6.76 9.36 14.08
N LEU A 90 -6.34 8.17 14.54
CA LEU A 90 -6.02 7.07 13.64
C LEU A 90 -7.29 6.51 12.99
N THR A 91 -8.39 6.40 13.73
CA THR A 91 -9.70 6.03 13.16
C THR A 91 -10.11 6.98 12.03
N ALA A 92 -10.02 8.30 12.23
CA ALA A 92 -10.38 9.27 11.20
C ALA A 92 -9.51 9.14 9.93
N VAL A 93 -8.20 8.86 10.08
CA VAL A 93 -7.31 8.65 8.94
C VAL A 93 -7.67 7.37 8.18
N ILE A 94 -7.96 6.28 8.89
CA ILE A 94 -8.39 5.01 8.27
C ILE A 94 -9.72 5.20 7.55
N ASP A 95 -10.71 5.81 8.19
CA ASP A 95 -12.04 6.03 7.61
C ASP A 95 -11.97 6.91 6.36
N GLN A 96 -11.13 7.96 6.38
CA GLN A 96 -10.88 8.79 5.21
C GLN A 96 -10.29 7.97 4.05
N TYR A 97 -9.25 7.18 4.33
CA TYR A 97 -8.61 6.34 3.31
C TYR A 97 -9.57 5.29 2.73
N LEU A 98 -10.35 4.62 3.57
CA LEU A 98 -11.35 3.66 3.12
C LEU A 98 -12.46 4.35 2.32
N THR A 99 -12.90 5.54 2.71
CA THR A 99 -13.87 6.32 1.94
C THR A 99 -13.34 6.69 0.56
N ASP A 100 -12.11 7.22 0.49
CA ASP A 100 -11.48 7.69 -0.75
C ASP A 100 -11.17 6.55 -1.74
N SER A 101 -11.13 5.31 -1.26
CA SER A 101 -10.85 4.11 -2.06
C SER A 101 -12.06 3.20 -2.26
N HIS A 102 -13.26 3.67 -1.90
CA HIS A 102 -14.49 2.88 -1.87
C HIS A 102 -14.32 1.52 -1.16
N ASN A 103 -13.76 1.54 0.05
CA ASN A 103 -13.37 0.36 0.83
C ASN A 103 -12.41 -0.56 0.06
N LEU A 104 -11.36 0.03 -0.51
CA LEU A 104 -10.33 -0.61 -1.34
C LEU A 104 -10.84 -1.21 -2.67
N GLN A 105 -12.12 -1.08 -2.99
CA GLN A 105 -12.70 -1.68 -4.21
C GLN A 105 -12.17 -1.02 -5.47
N ASP A 106 -11.73 0.24 -5.40
CA ASP A 106 -11.10 0.93 -6.53
C ASP A 106 -9.81 0.26 -7.01
N TYR A 107 -9.20 -0.62 -6.21
CA TYR A 107 -7.98 -1.33 -6.55
C TYR A 107 -8.21 -2.73 -7.10
N VAL A 108 -9.40 -3.30 -6.93
CA VAL A 108 -9.71 -4.65 -7.40
C VAL A 108 -9.69 -4.67 -8.93
N GLY A 109 -9.01 -5.66 -9.49
CA GLY A 109 -8.90 -5.82 -10.95
C GLY A 109 -7.83 -4.94 -11.59
N LEU A 110 -7.22 -4.00 -10.85
CA LEU A 110 -6.03 -3.29 -11.31
C LEU A 110 -4.81 -4.20 -11.29
N THR A 111 -3.93 -4.02 -12.25
CA THR A 111 -2.56 -4.52 -12.15
C THR A 111 -1.78 -3.72 -11.10
N TYR A 112 -0.68 -4.25 -10.59
CA TYR A 112 0.15 -3.50 -9.64
C TYR A 112 0.79 -2.25 -10.26
N ASP A 113 0.99 -2.20 -11.59
CA ASP A 113 1.44 -0.98 -12.28
C ASP A 113 0.32 0.09 -12.31
N GLU A 114 -0.92 -0.31 -12.60
CA GLU A 114 -2.08 0.59 -12.60
C GLU A 114 -2.40 1.10 -11.19
N TRP A 115 -2.38 0.21 -10.20
CA TRP A 115 -2.51 0.59 -8.79
C TRP A 115 -1.44 1.60 -8.37
N ALA A 116 -0.16 1.34 -8.68
CA ALA A 116 0.93 2.27 -8.39
C ALA A 116 0.70 3.63 -9.07
N ALA A 117 0.17 3.65 -10.30
CA ALA A 117 -0.16 4.87 -11.00
C ALA A 117 -1.27 5.69 -10.30
N THR A 118 -2.25 5.06 -9.65
CA THR A 118 -3.25 5.78 -8.82
C THR A 118 -2.61 6.52 -7.65
N LEU A 119 -1.46 6.03 -7.17
CA LEU A 119 -0.67 6.64 -6.10
C LEU A 119 0.41 7.61 -6.62
N GLY A 120 0.46 7.84 -7.94
CA GLY A 120 1.47 8.65 -8.63
C GLY A 120 2.86 7.98 -8.70
N VAL A 121 2.97 6.70 -8.37
CA VAL A 121 4.23 5.96 -8.33
C VAL A 121 4.47 5.32 -9.69
N GLN A 122 5.62 5.59 -10.31
CA GLN A 122 5.98 4.94 -11.58
C GLN A 122 6.77 3.64 -11.36
N PRO A 123 6.57 2.62 -12.22
CA PRO A 123 7.36 1.39 -12.19
C PRO A 123 8.86 1.70 -12.36
N PRO A 124 9.76 1.00 -11.65
CA PRO A 124 11.21 1.21 -11.79
C PRO A 124 11.73 1.06 -13.22
N ALA A 125 11.09 0.19 -14.02
CA ALA A 125 11.47 -0.04 -15.42
C ALA A 125 11.18 1.16 -16.35
N GLN A 126 10.32 2.10 -15.94
CA GLN A 126 9.99 3.31 -16.70
C GLN A 126 10.88 4.50 -16.34
N GLN A 127 11.78 4.36 -15.36
CA GLN A 127 12.87 5.33 -15.12
C GLN A 127 14.03 5.16 -16.12
N GLN A 128 13.75 4.67 -17.33
CA GLN A 128 14.70 4.75 -18.43
C GLN A 128 14.83 6.23 -18.83
N ILE A 129 15.93 6.80 -18.36
CA ILE A 129 16.56 8.05 -18.77
C ILE A 129 16.10 8.45 -20.19
N PHE A 130 15.31 9.53 -20.27
CA PHE A 130 15.20 10.31 -21.50
C PHE A 130 16.60 10.87 -21.78
N LEU A 131 17.44 10.11 -22.49
CA LEU A 131 18.61 10.67 -23.14
C LEU A 131 18.05 11.49 -24.31
N PRO A 132 18.18 12.83 -24.33
CA PRO A 132 17.86 13.57 -25.54
C PRO A 132 18.79 13.02 -26.63
N MET A 133 18.22 12.37 -27.64
CA MET A 133 18.97 12.06 -28.85
C MET A 133 19.38 13.41 -29.46
N ILE A 134 20.61 13.83 -29.20
CA ILE A 134 21.26 14.88 -29.99
C ILE A 134 21.51 14.25 -31.35
N VAL A 135 20.58 14.47 -32.28
CA VAL A 135 20.81 14.25 -33.70
C VAL A 135 21.85 15.30 -34.12
N ARG A 136 23.05 14.85 -34.48
CA ARG A 136 24.07 15.67 -35.15
C ARG A 136 23.94 15.51 -36.65
#